data_AF-A0A6A6JXN2-F1
#
_entry.id   AF-A0A6A6JXN2-F1
#
_cell.length_a   1.000
_cell.length_b   1.000
_cell.length_c   1.000
_cell.angle_alpha   90.00
_cell.angle_beta   90.00
_cell.angle_gamma   90.00
#
_symmetry.space_group_name_H-M   'P 1'
#
loop_
_entity.id
_entity.type
_entity.pdbx_description
1 polymer ?
#
loop_
_entity_poly.entity_id
_entity_poly.type
_entity_poly.pdbx_seq_one_letter_code
_entity_poly.pdbx_strand_id
1 'polypeptide(L)'
;MDSPLPCHICDRMRTRNPRKHGGLVTEGEVQTCLLCNRDFCATHKGKFDGICEINHASYFWNHQELRGIYPSLEARQKALEEMQKVLEEAQSHGIGRGSDTSL
;
A
#
# COMPACT_ATOMS: atom_id res chain seq x y z
N MET A 1 -6.36 -21.62 -9.85
CA MET A 1 -4.97 -21.39 -9.42
C MET A 1 -4.69 -19.93 -9.68
N ASP A 2 -4.96 -19.06 -8.70
CA ASP A 2 -4.55 -17.66 -8.77
C ASP A 2 -3.04 -17.63 -9.01
N SER A 3 -2.63 -17.18 -10.19
CA SER A 3 -1.22 -16.92 -10.43
C SER A 3 -0.78 -15.83 -9.47
N PRO A 4 0.32 -16.00 -8.73
CA PRO A 4 0.81 -14.96 -7.83
C PRO A 4 0.93 -13.65 -8.61
N LEU A 5 0.35 -12.59 -8.07
CA LEU A 5 0.37 -11.28 -8.70
C LEU A 5 1.84 -10.90 -8.98
N PRO A 6 2.15 -10.45 -10.22
CA PRO A 6 3.53 -10.26 -10.62
C PRO A 6 4.17 -9.14 -9.81
N CYS A 7 5.41 -9.35 -9.35
CA CYS A 7 6.18 -8.27 -8.72
C CYS A 7 6.21 -7.04 -9.64
N HIS A 8 5.77 -5.90 -9.11
CA HIS A 8 5.62 -4.67 -9.87
C HIS A 8 6.96 -4.12 -10.40
N ILE A 9 8.07 -4.54 -9.79
CA ILE A 9 9.43 -4.13 -10.17
C ILE A 9 9.92 -5.01 -11.32
N CYS A 10 9.74 -6.34 -11.23
CA CYS A 10 9.98 -7.25 -12.36
C CYS A 10 9.20 -6.77 -13.59
N ASP A 11 7.92 -6.45 -13.41
CA ASP A 11 7.06 -6.00 -14.50
C ASP A 11 7.50 -4.67 -15.11
N ARG A 12 7.85 -3.69 -14.27
CA ARG A 12 8.42 -2.42 -14.73
C ARG A 12 9.72 -2.62 -15.49
N MET A 13 10.60 -3.54 -15.06
CA MET A 13 11.86 -3.82 -15.75
C MET A 13 11.63 -4.48 -17.10
N ARG A 14 10.73 -5.48 -17.17
CA ARG A 14 10.30 -6.12 -18.42
C ARG A 14 9.75 -5.11 -19.42
N THR A 15 8.86 -4.24 -18.97
CA THR A 15 8.19 -3.25 -19.84
C THR A 15 9.13 -2.13 -20.29
N ARG A 16 10.02 -1.65 -19.41
CA ARG A 16 10.95 -0.55 -19.74
C ARG A 16 12.06 -0.97 -20.70
N ASN A 17 12.57 -2.20 -20.59
CA ASN A 17 13.59 -2.71 -21.51
C ASN A 17 13.44 -4.23 -21.76
N PRO A 18 12.49 -4.63 -22.62
CA PRO A 18 12.18 -6.03 -22.87
C PRO A 18 13.34 -6.80 -23.53
N ARG A 19 14.22 -6.12 -24.26
CA ARG A 19 15.42 -6.75 -24.86
C ARG A 19 16.39 -7.28 -23.80
N LYS A 20 16.52 -6.56 -22.68
CA LYS A 20 17.41 -6.93 -21.56
C LYS A 20 16.70 -7.76 -20.50
N HIS A 21 15.43 -7.48 -20.25
CA HIS A 21 14.70 -8.01 -19.09
C HIS A 21 13.48 -8.84 -19.45
N GLY A 22 13.23 -9.18 -20.72
CA GLY A 22 12.03 -9.92 -21.13
C GLY A 22 11.84 -11.28 -20.44
N GLY A 23 12.94 -11.94 -20.05
CA GLY A 23 12.91 -13.19 -19.29
C GLY A 23 12.86 -13.04 -17.77
N LEU A 24 12.79 -11.81 -17.23
CA LEU A 24 12.77 -11.59 -15.79
C LEU A 24 11.44 -12.06 -15.21
N VAL A 25 11.49 -13.03 -14.30
CA VAL A 25 10.33 -13.60 -13.61
C VAL A 25 10.25 -13.10 -12.17
N THR A 26 9.10 -13.30 -11.55
CA THR A 26 8.91 -13.08 -10.11
C THR A 26 9.49 -14.28 -9.36
N GLU A 27 10.41 -14.03 -8.43
CA GLU A 27 11.15 -15.08 -7.73
C GLU A 27 10.85 -15.08 -6.22
N GLY A 28 10.49 -16.25 -5.69
CA GLY A 28 10.20 -16.43 -4.27
C GLY A 28 8.83 -15.93 -3.85
N GLU A 29 8.66 -15.73 -2.54
CA GLU A 29 7.41 -15.24 -1.96
C GLU A 29 7.13 -13.79 -2.40
N VAL A 30 5.87 -13.51 -2.67
CA VAL A 30 5.36 -12.18 -3.04
C VAL A 30 4.66 -11.57 -1.83
N GLN A 31 4.99 -10.33 -1.53
CA GLN A 31 4.43 -9.56 -0.42
C GLN A 31 3.87 -8.23 -0.95
N THR A 32 2.83 -7.72 -0.32
CA THR A 32 2.30 -6.39 -0.64
C THR A 32 3.05 -5.32 0.12
N CYS A 33 3.58 -4.31 -0.58
CA CYS A 33 4.32 -3.21 0.03
C CYS A 33 3.41 -2.33 0.89
N LEU A 34 3.78 -2.12 2.15
CA LEU A 34 3.05 -1.27 3.10
C LEU A 34 2.97 0.20 2.67
N LEU A 35 3.91 0.67 1.86
CA LEU A 35 4.05 2.09 1.48
C LEU A 35 3.52 2.43 0.10
N CYS A 36 3.45 1.48 -0.83
CA CYS A 36 2.95 1.75 -2.19
C CYS A 36 1.81 0.84 -2.62
N ASN A 37 1.38 -0.09 -1.76
CA ASN A 37 0.27 -1.03 -1.99
C ASN A 37 0.42 -1.84 -3.29
N ARG A 38 1.67 -2.20 -3.63
CA ARG A 38 2.01 -3.01 -4.79
C ARG A 38 2.79 -4.23 -4.36
N ASP A 39 2.60 -5.31 -5.09
CA ASP A 39 3.24 -6.58 -4.81
C ASP A 39 4.70 -6.59 -5.26
N PHE A 40 5.57 -7.15 -4.43
CA PHE A 40 6.99 -7.29 -4.68
C PHE A 40 7.49 -8.67 -4.26
N CYS A 41 8.48 -9.19 -4.98
CA CYS A 41 9.08 -10.48 -4.68
C CYS A 41 10.30 -10.34 -3.78
N ALA A 42 10.78 -11.47 -3.25
CA ALA A 42 11.92 -11.52 -2.33
C ALA A 42 13.17 -10.79 -2.85
N THR A 43 13.45 -10.83 -4.15
CA THR A 43 14.62 -10.17 -4.77
C THR A 43 14.53 -8.65 -4.78
N HIS A 44 13.32 -8.10 -4.71
CA HIS A 44 13.08 -6.65 -4.77
C HIS A 44 12.56 -6.13 -3.42
N LYS A 45 12.89 -6.83 -2.34
CA LYS A 45 12.66 -6.40 -0.96
C LYS A 45 13.60 -5.25 -0.62
N GLY A 46 13.05 -4.20 -0.03
CA GLY A 46 13.81 -3.06 0.47
C GLY A 46 14.49 -3.35 1.80
N LYS A 47 15.01 -2.28 2.42
CA LYS A 47 15.73 -2.35 3.70
C LYS A 47 14.85 -2.81 4.88
N PHE A 48 13.55 -2.56 4.81
CA PHE A 48 12.60 -2.84 5.88
C PHE A 48 11.61 -3.92 5.45
N ASP A 49 11.17 -4.73 6.42
CA ASP A 49 10.20 -5.78 6.18
C ASP A 49 8.86 -5.22 5.66
N GLY A 50 8.28 -5.91 4.67
CA GLY A 50 7.04 -5.48 4.04
C GLY A 50 7.17 -4.24 3.14
N ILE A 51 8.38 -3.82 2.77
CA ILE A 51 8.62 -2.66 1.90
C ILE A 51 9.44 -3.09 0.69
N CYS A 52 9.03 -2.70 -0.52
CA CYS A 52 9.81 -2.94 -1.73
C CYS A 52 11.01 -1.98 -1.84
N GLU A 53 11.94 -2.25 -2.75
CA GLU A 53 13.20 -1.50 -2.86
C GLU A 53 13.11 -0.11 -3.52
N ILE A 54 11.93 0.34 -3.97
CA ILE A 54 11.83 1.65 -4.65
C ILE A 54 12.04 2.82 -3.67
N ASN A 55 12.38 3.98 -4.23
CA ASN A 55 12.35 5.22 -3.48
C ASN A 55 10.91 5.70 -3.28
N HIS A 56 10.34 5.40 -2.12
CA HIS A 56 8.96 5.73 -1.76
C HIS A 56 8.72 7.24 -1.62
N ALA A 57 9.71 8.01 -1.17
CA ALA A 57 9.57 9.46 -1.11
C ALA A 57 9.37 10.04 -2.51
N SER A 58 10.25 9.70 -3.46
CA SER A 58 10.09 10.14 -4.86
C SER A 58 8.83 9.59 -5.52
N TYR A 59 8.47 8.33 -5.23
CA TYR A 59 7.26 7.72 -5.76
C TYR A 59 6.00 8.47 -5.28
N PHE A 60 5.93 8.81 -3.99
CA PHE A 60 4.84 9.58 -3.41
C PHE A 60 4.70 10.97 -4.06
N TRP A 61 5.79 11.72 -4.18
CA TRP A 61 5.76 13.07 -4.77
C TRP A 61 5.34 13.08 -6.24
N ASN A 62 5.64 12.01 -6.99
CA ASN A 62 5.24 11.89 -8.39
C ASN A 62 3.82 11.35 -8.59
N HIS A 63 3.17 10.87 -7.52
CA HIS A 63 1.89 10.17 -7.58
C HIS A 63 0.94 10.58 -6.45
N GLN A 64 0.92 11.86 -6.09
CA GLN A 64 0.11 12.38 -4.98
C GLN A 64 -1.40 12.17 -5.16
N GLU A 65 -1.84 11.93 -6.40
CA GLU A 65 -3.22 11.57 -6.73
C GLU A 65 -3.62 10.17 -6.28
N LEU A 66 -2.65 9.27 -6.04
CA LEU A 66 -2.91 7.90 -5.62
C LEU A 66 -3.21 7.85 -4.12
N ARG A 67 -4.27 7.13 -3.76
CA ARG A 67 -4.61 6.86 -2.36
C ARG A 67 -3.83 5.65 -1.84
N GLY A 68 -3.58 5.64 -0.52
CA GLY A 68 -2.95 4.50 0.16
C GLY A 68 -1.46 4.33 -0.16
N ILE A 69 -0.81 5.39 -0.65
CA ILE A 69 0.65 5.44 -0.79
C ILE A 69 1.25 6.43 0.20
N TYR A 70 2.42 6.12 0.72
CA TYR A 70 3.08 6.86 1.79
C TYR A 70 4.58 7.00 1.51
N PRO A 71 5.18 8.16 1.81
CA PRO A 71 6.61 8.38 1.56
C PRO A 71 7.51 7.65 2.57
N SER A 72 6.99 7.27 3.74
CA SER A 72 7.71 6.59 4.82
C SER A 72 6.75 5.81 5.74
N LEU A 73 7.31 4.91 6.55
CA LEU A 73 6.55 4.19 7.60
C LEU A 73 5.94 5.15 8.63
N GLU A 74 6.68 6.19 9.00
CA GLU A 74 6.20 7.22 9.93
C GLU A 74 4.97 7.95 9.37
N ALA A 75 5.00 8.35 8.10
CA ALA A 75 3.86 8.99 7.44
C ALA A 75 2.65 8.06 7.37
N ARG A 76 2.87 6.77 7.11
CA ARG A 76 1.81 5.76 7.15
C ARG A 76 1.20 5.61 8.55
N GLN A 77 2.05 5.52 9.57
CA GLN A 77 1.61 5.37 10.96
C GLN A 77 0.74 6.56 11.40
N LYS A 78 1.19 7.78 11.10
CA LYS A 78 0.43 9.00 11.38
C LYS A 78 -0.95 8.99 10.71
N ALA A 79 -1.01 8.60 9.43
CA ALA A 79 -2.28 8.52 8.70
C ALA A 79 -3.25 7.49 9.31
N LEU A 80 -2.74 6.36 9.81
CA LEU A 80 -3.56 5.36 10.50
C LEU A 80 -4.10 5.87 11.83
N GLU A 81 -3.27 6.58 12.61
CA GLU A 81 -3.69 7.19 13.87
C GLU A 81 -4.74 8.28 13.66
N GLU A 82 -4.58 9.11 12.64
CA GLU A 82 -5.57 10.13 12.27
C GLU A 82 -6.89 9.48 11.86
N MET A 83 -6.85 8.41 11.05
CA MET A 83 -8.04 7.68 10.66
C MET A 83 -8.74 7.02 11.86
N GLN A 84 -7.98 6.45 12.80
CA GLN A 84 -8.54 5.86 14.01
C GLN A 84 -9.27 6.89 14.86
N LYS A 85 -8.69 8.07 15.07
CA LYS A 85 -9.34 9.17 15.81
C LYS A 85 -10.67 9.59 15.18
N VAL A 86 -10.71 9.73 13.85
CA VAL A 86 -11.95 10.07 13.12
C VAL A 86 -13.02 8.99 13.32
N LEU A 87 -12.65 7.71 13.31
CA LEU A 87 -13.59 6.61 13.54
C LEU A 87 -14.14 6.61 14.97
N GLU A 88 -13.31 6.88 15.98
CA GLU A 88 -13.72 7.00 17.39
C GLU A 88 -14.65 8.20 17.62
N GLU A 89 -14.36 9.34 16.99
CA GLU A 89 -15.24 10.53 17.01
C GLU A 89 -16.60 10.23 16.36
N ALA A 90 -16.62 9.57 15.21
CA ALA A 90 -17.86 9.20 14.53
C ALA A 90 -18.74 8.25 15.39
N GLN A 91 -18.12 7.36 16.16
CA GLN A 91 -18.82 6.44 17.08
C GLN A 91 -19.40 7.17 18.30
N SER A 92 -18.69 8.16 18.85
CA SER A 92 -19.17 8.92 20.02
C SER A 92 -20.35 9.85 19.71
N HIS A 93 -20.50 10.30 18.47
CA HIS A 93 -21.61 11.16 18.04
C HIS A 93 -22.85 10.38 17.53
N GLY A 94 -22.82 9.05 17.54
CA GLY A 94 -23.85 8.16 16.98
C GLY A 94 -24.95 7.68 17.94
N ILE A 95 -24.93 8.03 19.23
CA ILE A 95 -25.95 7.58 20.22
C ILE A 95 -26.81 8.77 20.64
N GLY A 96 -27.87 9.04 19.88
CA GLY A 96 -28.76 10.18 20.12
C GLY A 96 -30.04 10.20 19.28
N ARG A 97 -30.73 9.06 19.13
CA ARG A 97 -32.17 9.06 18.79
C ARG A 97 -32.89 8.09 19.70
N GLY A 98 -33.16 8.55 20.92
CA GLY A 98 -34.37 8.15 21.61
C GLY A 98 -35.56 8.71 20.83
N SER A 99 -36.47 7.84 20.43
CA SER A 99 -37.85 8.22 20.16
C SER A 99 -38.72 7.25 20.94
N ASP A 100 -38.97 7.65 22.19
CA ASP A 100 -40.22 7.40 22.88
C ASP A 100 -41.36 7.73 21.91
N THR A 101 -42.17 6.73 21.60
CA THR A 101 -43.56 6.95 21.21
C THR A 101 -44.37 5.92 21.95
N SER A 102 -44.69 6.27 23.19
CA SER A 102 -45.89 5.80 23.86
C SER A 102 -47.11 6.10 22.99
N LEU A 103 -47.91 5.07 22.66
CA LEU A 103 -49.38 5.05 22.65
C LEU A 103 -49.89 3.66 22.20
#